data_AF-U5BTH1-F1
#
_entry.id   AF-U5BTH1-F1
#
_cell.length_a   1.000
_cell.length_b   1.000
_cell.length_c   1.000
_cell.angle_alpha   90.00
_cell.angle_beta   90.00
_cell.angle_gamma   90.00
#
_symmetry.space_group_name_H-M   'P 1'
#
loop_
_entity.id
_entity.type
_entity.pdbx_description
1 polymer ?
#
loop_
_entity_poly.entity_id
_entity_poly.type
_entity_poly.pdbx_seq_one_letter_code
_entity_poly.pdbx_strand_id
1 'polypeptide(L)'
;MEIDEAMLEMGGFVSQMVDLDGILFDLEEKVLVQLEKADLEIPIQLEILNTNDEGLKIGCSPPLYYVETTVLPVFHQLKVNIEITENKASHGDSL
;
A
#
# COMPACT_ATOMS: atom_id res chain seq x y z
N MET A 1 0.02 -20.03 -17.22
CA MET A 1 0.54 -19.92 -15.85
C MET A 1 0.05 -18.57 -15.38
N GLU A 2 -0.58 -18.51 -14.22
CA GLU A 2 -1.24 -17.31 -13.70
C GLU A 2 -0.70 -17.06 -12.30
N ILE A 3 -0.84 -15.83 -11.82
CA ILE A 3 -0.47 -15.46 -10.45
C ILE A 3 -1.40 -16.20 -9.49
N ASP A 4 -0.89 -16.61 -8.33
CA ASP A 4 -1.70 -17.21 -7.27
C ASP A 4 -2.92 -16.34 -6.94
N GLU A 5 -4.12 -16.95 -6.93
CA GLU A 5 -5.39 -16.25 -6.69
C GLU A 5 -5.46 -15.55 -5.32
N ALA A 6 -4.62 -15.96 -4.37
CA ALA A 6 -4.50 -15.33 -3.06
C ALA A 6 -3.64 -14.05 -3.07
N MET A 7 -2.97 -13.73 -4.18
CA MET A 7 -2.15 -12.52 -4.34
C MET A 7 -2.90 -11.42 -5.07
N LEU A 8 -2.56 -10.17 -4.73
CA LEU A 8 -3.03 -8.99 -5.45
C LEU A 8 -2.03 -8.64 -6.55
N GLU A 9 -2.51 -8.18 -7.71
CA GLU A 9 -1.64 -7.50 -8.67
C GLU A 9 -1.00 -6.27 -8.01
N MET A 10 0.29 -6.02 -8.31
CA MET A 10 1.06 -4.95 -7.69
C MET A 10 0.38 -3.58 -7.74
N GLY A 11 -0.29 -3.24 -8.85
CA GLY A 11 -1.05 -2.00 -8.96
C GLY A 11 -2.17 -1.90 -7.92
N GLY A 12 -2.96 -2.96 -7.77
CA GLY A 12 -4.05 -3.03 -6.80
C GLY A 12 -3.55 -3.00 -5.35
N PHE A 13 -2.45 -3.70 -5.07
CA PHE A 13 -1.82 -3.67 -3.75
C PHE A 13 -1.32 -2.27 -3.37
N VAL A 14 -0.63 -1.58 -4.28
CA VAL A 14 -0.16 -0.21 -4.06
C VAL A 14 -1.32 0.75 -3.87
N SER A 15 -2.39 0.65 -4.68
CA SER A 15 -3.59 1.47 -4.51
C SER A 15 -4.21 1.34 -3.12
N GLN A 16 -4.23 0.15 -2.53
CA GLN A 16 -4.75 -0.04 -1.18
C GLN A 16 -3.83 0.57 -0.10
N MET A 17 -2.51 0.56 -0.30
CA MET A 17 -1.58 1.15 0.67
C MET A 17 -1.62 2.68 0.70
N VAL A 18 -1.99 3.32 -0.41
CA VAL A 18 -2.04 4.79 -0.51
C VAL A 18 -3.41 5.38 -0.17
N ASP A 19 -4.40 4.54 0.12
CA ASP A 19 -5.74 4.96 0.53
C ASP A 19 -5.76 5.36 2.01
N LEU A 20 -5.23 6.55 2.27
CA LEU A 20 -5.07 7.12 3.61
C LEU A 20 -6.01 8.33 3.78
N ASP A 21 -6.95 8.27 4.72
CA ASP A 21 -7.85 9.39 5.06
C ASP A 21 -7.08 10.64 5.54
N GLY A 22 -5.91 10.45 6.13
CA GLY A 22 -4.93 11.51 6.41
C GLY A 22 -5.36 12.59 7.41
N ILE A 23 -6.52 12.47 8.07
CA ILE A 23 -7.03 13.45 9.03
C ILE A 23 -7.43 12.75 10.33
N LEU A 24 -6.90 13.24 11.45
CA LEU A 24 -7.32 12.86 12.80
C LEU A 24 -7.86 14.09 13.51
N PHE A 25 -9.05 13.97 14.08
CA PHE A 25 -9.71 15.06 14.79
C PHE A 25 -10.13 14.64 16.19
N ASP A 26 -9.73 15.43 17.18
CA ASP A 26 -10.13 15.29 18.57
C ASP A 26 -11.10 16.42 18.95
N LEU A 27 -12.34 16.05 19.25
CA LEU A 27 -13.42 16.97 19.61
C LEU A 27 -13.25 17.56 21.02
N GLU A 28 -12.66 16.82 21.96
CA GLU A 28 -12.52 17.24 23.35
C GLU A 28 -11.41 18.28 23.47
N GLU A 29 -10.26 18.00 22.85
CA GLU A 29 -9.09 18.88 22.86
C GLU A 29 -9.12 19.94 21.74
N LYS A 30 -10.09 19.85 20.81
CA LYS A 30 -10.21 20.70 19.61
C LYS A 30 -8.94 20.71 18.77
N VAL A 31 -8.29 19.56 18.64
CA VAL A 31 -7.05 19.39 17.88
C VAL A 31 -7.36 18.71 16.55
N LEU A 32 -6.81 19.27 15.47
CA LEU A 32 -6.81 18.67 14.14
C LEU A 32 -5.36 18.34 13.76
N VAL A 33 -5.11 17.07 13.43
CA VAL A 33 -3.83 16.58 12.92
C VAL A 33 -4.04 16.10 11.49
N GLN A 34 -3.18 16.58 10.59
CA GLN A 34 -3.17 16.20 9.19
C GLN A 34 -1.88 15.43 8.90
N LEU A 35 -2.02 14.30 8.20
CA LEU A 35 -0.91 13.53 7.69
C LEU A 35 -0.32 14.26 6.49
N GLU A 36 0.97 14.61 6.56
CA GLU A 36 1.70 15.21 5.43
C GLU A 36 2.46 14.14 4.63
N LYS A 37 3.05 13.18 5.35
CA LYS A 37 3.92 12.15 4.77
C LYS A 37 3.82 10.85 5.54
N ALA A 38 3.91 9.72 4.84
CA ALA A 38 4.11 8.41 5.42
C ALA A 38 5.26 7.67 4.73
N ASP A 39 6.18 7.13 5.52
CA ASP A 39 7.26 6.25 5.06
C ASP A 39 6.99 4.84 5.58
N LEU A 40 6.72 3.91 4.67
CA LEU A 40 6.38 2.52 4.99
C LEU A 40 7.47 1.59 4.47
N GLU A 41 7.92 0.69 5.33
CA GLU A 41 8.85 -0.38 4.98
C GLU A 41 8.22 -1.71 5.42
N ILE A 42 7.66 -2.44 4.46
CA ILE A 42 6.91 -3.66 4.73
C ILE A 42 7.55 -4.87 4.02
N PRO A 43 7.71 -6.01 4.72
CA PRO A 43 8.01 -7.27 4.06
C PRO A 43 6.80 -7.70 3.20
N ILE A 44 7.05 -8.22 2.01
CA ILE A 44 6.03 -8.74 1.10
C ILE A 44 6.47 -10.05 0.46
N GLN A 45 5.50 -10.86 0.05
CA GLN A 45 5.74 -11.95 -0.90
C GLN A 45 5.59 -11.41 -2.32
N LEU A 46 6.44 -11.89 -3.23
CA LEU A 46 6.43 -11.48 -4.64
C LEU A 46 6.38 -12.70 -5.54
N GLU A 47 5.47 -12.67 -6.51
CA GLU A 47 5.44 -13.59 -7.64
C GLU A 47 5.64 -12.78 -8.92
N ILE A 48 6.57 -13.25 -9.76
CA ILE A 48 6.90 -12.59 -11.03
C ILE A 48 6.67 -13.59 -12.15
N LEU A 49 5.74 -13.26 -13.03
CA LEU A 49 5.40 -14.06 -14.19
C LEU A 49 5.75 -13.30 -15.47
N ASN A 50 6.62 -13.89 -16.30
CA ASN A 50 6.88 -13.38 -17.63
C ASN A 50 5.94 -14.06 -18.64
N THR A 51 5.03 -13.28 -19.21
CA THR A 51 4.13 -13.71 -20.27
C THR A 51 4.70 -13.26 -21.62
N ASN A 52 5.03 -14.23 -22.48
CA ASN A 52 5.75 -14.01 -23.75
C ASN A 52 5.16 -12.91 -24.65
N ASP A 53 3.85 -12.64 -24.57
CA ASP A 53 3.15 -11.66 -25.41
C ASP A 53 2.51 -10.49 -24.63
N GLU A 54 2.32 -10.61 -23.31
CA GLU A 54 1.57 -9.63 -22.48
C GLU A 54 2.46 -8.84 -21.53
N GLY A 55 3.77 -9.11 -21.52
CA GLY A 55 4.73 -8.46 -20.63
C GLY A 55 4.81 -9.13 -19.26
N LEU A 56 5.30 -8.36 -18.28
CA LEU A 56 5.59 -8.83 -16.93
C LEU A 56 4.36 -8.64 -16.04
N LYS A 57 3.88 -9.72 -15.41
CA LYS A 57 2.87 -9.66 -14.35
C LYS A 57 3.56 -9.83 -13.01
N ILE A 58 3.20 -8.96 -12.05
CA ILE A 58 3.77 -8.95 -10.70
C ILE A 58 2.63 -9.06 -9.70
N GLY A 59 2.68 -10.13 -8.91
CA GLY A 59 1.76 -10.43 -7.83
C GLY A 59 2.44 -10.19 -6.50
N CYS A 60 1.66 -9.73 -5.53
CA CYS A 60 2.17 -9.47 -4.19
C CYS A 60 1.09 -9.67 -3.13
N SER A 61 1.55 -10.01 -1.94
CA SER A 61 0.69 -10.13 -0.76
C SER A 61 1.46 -9.72 0.50
N PRO A 62 0.76 -9.22 1.53
CA PRO A 62 1.34 -9.15 2.87
C PRO A 62 1.81 -10.54 3.32
N PRO A 63 2.81 -10.63 4.22
CA PRO A 63 3.21 -11.90 4.79
C PRO A 63 2.04 -12.48 5.58
N LEU A 64 1.47 -13.58 5.09
CA LEU A 64 0.31 -14.22 5.74
C LEU A 64 0.70 -14.96 7.03
N TYR A 65 1.98 -15.29 7.20
CA TYR A 65 2.43 -16.13 8.31
C TYR A 65 3.80 -15.73 8.85
N TYR A 66 3.87 -15.51 10.16
CA TYR A 66 5.10 -15.63 10.93
C TYR A 66 5.10 -17.04 11.56
N VAL A 67 5.42 -18.05 10.76
CA VAL A 67 5.56 -19.43 11.26
C VAL A 67 7.05 -19.73 11.35
N GLU A 68 7.50 -20.21 12.52
CA GLU A 68 8.84 -20.76 12.68
C GLU A 68 8.95 -22.03 11.83
N THR A 69 9.38 -21.87 10.59
CA THR A 69 9.72 -22.94 9.69
C THR A 69 11.21 -23.22 9.76
N THR A 70 11.63 -24.45 9.46
CA THR A 70 13.05 -24.83 9.36
C THR A 70 13.81 -24.03 8.29
N VAL A 71 13.08 -23.39 7.37
CA VAL A 71 13.59 -22.46 6.36
C VAL A 71 12.73 -21.20 6.37
N LEU A 72 13.33 -20.05 6.63
CA LEU A 72 12.62 -18.76 6.57
C LEU A 72 12.16 -18.48 5.13
N PRO A 73 10.89 -18.07 4.91
CA PRO A 73 10.45 -17.60 3.60
C PRO A 73 11.30 -16.41 3.15
N VAL A 74 11.65 -16.37 1.86
CA VAL A 74 12.31 -15.18 1.29
C VAL A 74 11.24 -14.11 1.09
N PHE A 75 11.19 -13.17 2.03
CA PHE A 75 10.40 -11.96 1.87
C PHE A 75 11.22 -10.89 1.16
N HIS A 76 10.56 -10.16 0.27
CA HIS A 76 11.13 -8.97 -0.34
C HIS A 76 10.71 -7.76 0.49
N GLN A 77 11.57 -6.75 0.55
CA GLN A 77 11.24 -5.51 1.25
C GLN A 77 10.64 -4.51 0.25
N LEU A 78 9.42 -4.05 0.52
CA LEU A 78 8.83 -2.93 -0.21
C LEU A 78 8.94 -1.66 0.62
N LYS A 79 9.51 -0.63 0.01
CA LYS A 79 9.51 0.72 0.56
C LYS A 79 8.53 1.59 -0.21
N VAL A 80 7.57 2.18 0.51
CA VAL A 80 6.59 3.11 -0.04
C VAL A 80 6.77 4.45 0.66
N ASN A 81 6.97 5.51 -0.11
CA ASN A 81 7.02 6.87 0.40
C ASN A 81 5.77 7.58 -0.15
N ILE A 82 4.93 8.06 0.74
CA ILE A 82 3.66 8.70 0.41
C ILE A 82 3.78 10.15 0.85
N GLU A 83 3.59 11.07 -0.10
CA GLU A 83 3.52 12.51 0.15
C GLU A 83 2.10 12.97 -0.18
N ILE A 84 1.41 13.55 0.81
CA ILE A 84 0.07 14.08 0.63
C ILE A 84 0.21 15.50 0.09
N THR A 85 -0.19 15.69 -1.16
CA THR A 85 -0.28 17.02 -1.76
C THR A 85 -1.67 17.57 -1.51
N GLU A 86 -1.77 18.78 -0.95
CA GLU A 86 -3.05 19.47 -0.82
C GLU A 86 -3.66 19.64 -2.20
N ASN A 87 -4.77 18.95 -2.46
CA ASN A 87 -5.61 19.29 -3.58
C ASN A 87 -6.41 20.52 -3.13
N LYS A 88 -6.14 21.69 -3.71
CA LYS A 88 -6.95 22.90 -3.51
C LYS A 88 -8.34 22.66 -4.08
N ALA A 89 -9.19 21.94 -3.34
CA ALA A 89 -10.61 21.93 -3.59
C ALA A 89 -11.09 23.37 -3.37
N SER A 90 -11.52 24.00 -4.46
CA SER A 90 -12.17 25.29 -4.47
C SER A 90 -13.29 25.31 -3.44
N HIS A 91 -13.03 25.93 -2.28
CA HIS A 91 -14.09 26.49 -1.45
C HIS A 91 -14.71 27.66 -2.23
N GLY A 92 -15.56 27.30 -3.17
CA GLY A 92 -16.53 28.16 -3.83
C GLY A 92 -17.88 27.93 -3.19
N ASP A 93 -18.31 28.97 -2.48
CA ASP A 93 -19.68 29.32 -2.12
C ASP A 93 -20.34 28.61 -0.92
N SER A 94 -20.03 29.21 0.24
CA SER A 94 -20.95 29.67 1.29
C SER A 94 -22.47 29.53 1.04
N LEU A 95 -23.14 29.05 2.09
CA LEU A 95 -24.40 29.55 2.69
C LEU A 95 -25.55 30.02 1.77
#